data_AF-J1I9F6-F1
#
_entry.id   AF-J1I9F6-F1
#
_cell.length_a   1.000
_cell.length_b   1.000
_cell.length_c   1.000
_cell.angle_alpha   90.00
_cell.angle_beta   90.00
_cell.angle_gamma   90.00
#
_symmetry.space_group_name_H-M   'P 1'
#
loop_
_entity.id
_entity.type
_entity.pdbx_description
1 polymer ?
#
loop_
_entity_poly.entity_id
_entity_poly.type
_entity_poly.pdbx_seq_one_letter_code
_entity_poly.pdbx_strand_id
1 'polypeptide(L)'
;MGRLAVILITVMVVTTFFSLHILLRYYNRTRKRSLSKLSDRELLGAFAMNNYVLSIPQLQTMSSLTSAELSLRMQAWINLSAFRSLYDGSDKVLYQLKANLAPLDRPLSRANKSPKELLAAFRPLHTGREINVAELVWVFDLELHEARKLLKEWVKADLLKSYYDGHFQRYYSFKEQELKGNFKLAQEVEAERIELDDASLLKLAIEHGGKLTASQLCLTTKSSLDEAQDRLDELYDKGVFFLDIDEQKGKISYVLREQDLKI
;
A
#
# COMPACT_ATOMS: atom_id res chain seq x y z
N MET A 1 6.64 -48.32 -19.63
CA MET A 1 6.43 -46.85 -19.57
C MET A 1 5.95 -46.36 -18.19
N GLY A 2 5.02 -47.04 -17.49
CA GLY A 2 4.43 -46.53 -16.23
C GLY A 2 5.36 -46.42 -15.01
N ARG A 3 6.30 -47.35 -14.77
CA ARG A 3 7.15 -47.33 -13.56
C ARG A 3 8.15 -46.17 -13.53
N LEU A 4 8.69 -45.81 -14.69
CA LEU A 4 9.69 -44.74 -14.82
C LEU A 4 9.05 -43.35 -14.63
N ALA A 5 7.82 -43.17 -15.14
CA ALA A 5 7.02 -41.98 -14.90
C ALA A 5 6.66 -41.80 -13.40
N VAL A 6 6.27 -42.88 -12.71
CA VAL A 6 5.97 -42.83 -11.27
C VAL A 6 7.20 -42.43 -10.44
N ILE A 7 8.39 -42.97 -10.77
CA ILE A 7 9.62 -42.61 -10.08
C ILE A 7 9.96 -41.12 -10.30
N LEU A 8 9.86 -40.62 -11.54
CA LEU A 8 10.12 -39.21 -11.84
C LEU A 8 9.16 -38.26 -11.11
N ILE A 9 7.85 -38.58 -11.10
CA ILE A 9 6.85 -37.80 -10.35
C ILE A 9 7.18 -37.80 -8.86
N THR A 10 7.55 -38.96 -8.30
CA THR A 10 7.90 -39.07 -6.87
C THR A 10 9.12 -38.21 -6.53
N VAL A 11 10.18 -38.27 -7.35
CA VAL A 11 11.37 -37.42 -7.18
C VAL A 11 11.01 -35.94 -7.30
N MET A 12 10.16 -35.56 -8.26
CA MET A 12 9.71 -34.17 -8.43
C MET A 12 8.93 -33.65 -7.22
N VAL A 13 7.99 -34.45 -6.69
CA VAL A 13 7.20 -34.08 -5.50
C VAL A 13 8.10 -33.94 -4.27
N VAL A 14 9.01 -34.89 -4.04
CA VAL A 14 9.93 -34.86 -2.89
C VAL A 14 10.87 -33.66 -2.99
N THR A 15 11.49 -33.43 -4.15
CA THR A 15 12.41 -32.29 -4.35
C THR A 15 11.69 -30.95 -4.21
N THR A 16 10.46 -30.82 -4.73
CA THR A 16 9.64 -29.62 -4.58
C THR A 16 9.28 -29.37 -3.12
N PHE A 17 8.87 -30.41 -2.39
CA PHE A 17 8.55 -30.33 -0.96
C PHE A 17 9.75 -29.88 -0.13
N PHE A 18 10.92 -30.49 -0.35
CA PHE A 18 12.15 -30.11 0.35
C PHE A 18 12.58 -28.68 0.03
N SER A 19 12.53 -28.29 -1.25
CA SER A 19 12.88 -26.94 -1.69
C SER A 19 11.96 -25.90 -1.04
N LEU A 20 10.65 -26.15 -1.04
CA LEU A 20 9.66 -25.29 -0.38
C LEU A 20 9.92 -25.18 1.12
N HIS A 21 10.23 -26.29 1.79
CA HIS A 21 10.52 -26.29 3.22
C HIS A 21 11.77 -25.46 3.56
N ILE A 22 12.83 -25.60 2.77
CA ILE A 22 14.07 -24.81 2.91
C ILE A 22 13.79 -23.33 2.72
N LEU A 23 13.05 -22.96 1.67
CA LEU A 23 12.68 -21.58 1.38
C LEU A 23 11.84 -20.97 2.51
N LEU A 24 10.84 -21.69 3.01
CA LEU A 24 10.01 -21.25 4.14
C LEU A 24 10.82 -21.05 5.42
N ARG A 25 11.76 -21.97 5.70
CA ARG A 25 12.62 -21.87 6.88
C ARG A 25 13.58 -20.69 6.77
N TYR A 26 14.18 -20.47 5.60
CA TYR A 26 15.01 -19.31 5.31
C TYR A 26 14.22 -18.02 5.50
N TYR A 27 13.05 -17.90 4.84
CA TYR A 27 12.14 -16.77 4.95
C TYR A 27 11.79 -16.43 6.41
N ASN A 28 11.34 -17.43 7.18
CA ASN A 28 10.95 -17.24 8.57
C ASN A 28 12.12 -16.81 9.45
N ARG A 29 13.32 -17.37 9.22
CA ARG A 29 14.53 -17.00 9.97
C ARG A 29 14.95 -15.57 9.66
N THR A 30 15.00 -15.20 8.39
CA THR A 30 15.39 -13.86 7.96
C THR A 30 14.38 -12.82 8.44
N ARG A 31 13.07 -13.12 8.39
CA ARG A 31 12.02 -12.25 8.92
C ARG A 31 12.13 -12.03 10.42
N LYS A 32 12.36 -13.09 11.22
CA LYS A 32 12.55 -12.92 12.67
C LYS A 32 13.75 -12.03 13.00
N ARG A 33 14.86 -12.22 12.27
CA ARG A 33 16.07 -11.41 12.43
C ARG A 33 15.86 -9.95 12.03
N SER A 34 15.17 -9.71 10.92
CA SER A 34 14.91 -8.34 10.47
C SER A 34 14.01 -7.59 11.45
N LEU A 35 12.97 -8.24 11.99
CA LEU A 35 12.08 -7.65 13.00
C LEU A 35 12.82 -7.28 14.29
N SER A 36 13.83 -8.06 14.71
CA SER A 36 14.63 -7.70 15.89
C SER A 36 15.55 -6.49 15.70
N LYS A 37 15.77 -6.05 14.45
CA LYS A 37 16.65 -4.92 14.11
C LYS A 37 15.89 -3.63 13.85
N LEU A 38 14.66 -3.73 13.36
CA LEU A 38 13.79 -2.61 13.02
C LEU A 38 12.35 -3.13 13.00
N SER A 39 11.49 -2.60 13.86
CA SER A 39 10.07 -2.95 13.91
C SER A 39 9.35 -2.56 12.62
N ASP A 40 8.15 -3.12 12.39
CA ASP A 40 7.30 -2.69 11.27
C ASP A 40 6.82 -1.24 11.44
N ARG A 41 6.60 -0.75 12.66
CA ARG A 41 6.24 0.65 12.92
C ARG A 41 7.38 1.61 12.58
N GLU A 42 8.60 1.33 13.04
CA GLU A 42 9.76 2.21 12.76
C GLU A 42 10.03 2.30 11.26
N LEU A 43 9.87 1.19 10.54
CA LEU A 43 9.96 1.17 9.08
C LEU A 43 8.93 2.13 8.45
N LEU A 44 7.66 2.08 8.86
CA LEU A 44 6.64 3.02 8.38
C LEU A 44 6.99 4.48 8.74
N GLY A 45 7.54 4.70 9.94
CA GLY A 45 8.02 6.02 10.37
C GLY A 45 9.11 6.57 9.46
N ALA A 46 10.04 5.72 9.01
CA ALA A 46 11.06 6.12 8.04
C ALA A 46 10.45 6.61 6.72
N PHE A 47 9.41 5.93 6.21
CA PHE A 47 8.68 6.40 5.03
C PHE A 47 7.95 7.71 5.29
N ALA A 48 7.23 7.84 6.40
CA ALA A 48 6.51 9.08 6.74
C ALA A 48 7.44 10.30 6.84
N MET A 49 8.67 10.11 7.35
CA MET A 49 9.70 11.16 7.43
C MET A 49 10.34 11.51 6.07
N ASN A 50 10.20 10.65 5.07
CA ASN A 50 10.81 10.80 3.75
C ASN A 50 9.74 10.86 2.64
N ASN A 51 8.66 11.63 2.88
CA ASN A 51 7.61 11.87 1.90
C ASN A 51 6.97 10.58 1.34
N TYR A 52 6.89 9.54 2.15
CA TYR A 52 6.25 8.26 1.84
C TYR A 52 6.92 7.46 0.72
N VAL A 53 8.12 7.84 0.24
CA VAL A 53 8.84 7.15 -0.85
C VAL A 53 10.30 6.90 -0.49
N LEU A 54 10.75 5.65 -0.58
CA LEU A 54 12.15 5.27 -0.33
C LEU A 54 12.59 4.09 -1.19
N SER A 55 13.88 4.06 -1.53
CA SER A 55 14.56 2.92 -2.15
C SER A 55 15.19 1.99 -1.11
N ILE A 56 15.56 0.75 -1.52
CA ILE A 56 16.35 -0.15 -0.65
C ILE A 56 17.66 0.50 -0.19
N PRO A 57 18.49 1.12 -1.06
CA PRO A 57 19.71 1.77 -0.62
C PRO A 57 19.47 2.86 0.44
N GLN A 58 18.45 3.70 0.27
CA GLN A 58 18.11 4.72 1.28
C GLN A 58 17.70 4.06 2.61
N LEU A 59 16.84 3.03 2.59
CA LEU A 59 16.46 2.28 3.78
C LEU A 59 17.65 1.61 4.49
N GLN A 60 18.67 1.18 3.75
CA GLN A 60 19.91 0.62 4.31
C GLN A 60 20.76 1.69 5.00
N THR A 61 20.73 2.95 4.54
CA THR A 61 21.42 4.03 5.26
C THR A 61 20.76 4.38 6.59
N MET A 62 19.45 4.09 6.71
CA MET A 62 18.64 4.41 7.88
C MET A 62 18.49 3.25 8.87
N SER A 63 19.00 2.06 8.54
CA SER A 63 18.80 0.86 9.36
C SER A 63 19.97 -0.12 9.28
N SER A 64 20.05 -1.06 10.24
CA SER A 64 21.04 -2.15 10.22
C SER A 64 20.61 -3.35 9.35
N LEU A 65 19.58 -3.18 8.53
CA LEU A 65 19.05 -4.22 7.67
C LEU A 65 19.87 -4.37 6.40
N THR A 66 20.06 -5.61 5.99
CA THR A 66 20.63 -5.95 4.67
C THR A 66 19.61 -5.70 3.56
N SER A 67 20.09 -5.49 2.34
CA SER A 67 19.23 -5.40 1.15
C SER A 67 18.27 -6.59 1.04
N ALA A 68 18.75 -7.82 1.26
CA ALA A 68 17.91 -9.02 1.24
C ALA A 68 16.81 -9.02 2.32
N GLU A 69 17.11 -8.55 3.53
CA GLU A 69 16.11 -8.40 4.61
C GLU A 69 15.05 -7.35 4.25
N LEU A 70 15.46 -6.21 3.70
CA LEU A 70 14.57 -5.14 3.26
C LEU A 70 13.69 -5.59 2.08
N SER A 71 14.26 -6.20 1.04
CA SER A 71 13.49 -6.72 -0.10
C SER A 71 12.44 -7.74 0.35
N LEU A 72 12.77 -8.64 1.27
CA LEU A 72 11.80 -9.59 1.82
C LEU A 72 10.68 -8.89 2.61
N ARG A 73 11.01 -7.85 3.38
CA ARG A 73 10.00 -7.05 4.09
C ARG A 73 9.11 -6.31 3.10
N MET A 74 9.69 -5.61 2.14
CA MET A 74 8.95 -4.88 1.10
C MET A 74 8.03 -5.80 0.32
N GLN A 75 8.47 -7.00 -0.05
CA GLN A 75 7.60 -7.97 -0.71
C GLN A 75 6.41 -8.38 0.19
N ALA A 76 6.64 -8.61 1.48
CA ALA A 76 5.56 -8.96 2.41
C ALA A 76 4.52 -7.83 2.55
N TRP A 77 4.99 -6.58 2.52
CA TRP A 77 4.16 -5.38 2.57
C TRP A 77 3.39 -5.12 1.27
N ILE A 78 4.03 -5.30 0.11
CA ILE A 78 3.39 -5.22 -1.22
C ILE A 78 2.28 -6.26 -1.37
N ASN A 79 2.53 -7.50 -0.92
CA ASN A 79 1.53 -8.57 -0.96
C ASN A 79 0.29 -8.28 -0.10
N LEU A 80 0.34 -7.26 0.76
CA LEU A 80 -0.77 -6.79 1.58
C LEU A 80 -1.24 -5.38 1.15
N SER A 81 -0.84 -4.94 -0.04
CA SER A 81 -1.24 -3.67 -0.66
C SER A 81 -0.92 -2.43 0.16
N ALA A 82 -0.01 -2.55 1.14
CA ALA A 82 0.44 -1.41 1.93
C ALA A 82 1.40 -0.53 1.16
N PHE A 83 2.20 -1.16 0.30
CA PHE A 83 3.20 -0.51 -0.52
C PHE A 83 3.00 -0.87 -1.98
N ARG A 84 3.50 0.00 -2.85
CA ARG A 84 3.67 -0.27 -4.27
C ARG A 84 5.10 -0.03 -4.71
N SER A 85 5.51 -0.74 -5.74
CA SER A 85 6.80 -0.55 -6.39
C SER A 85 6.64 0.46 -7.54
N LEU A 86 7.46 1.50 -7.53
CA LEU A 86 7.56 2.50 -8.59
C LEU A 86 8.87 2.29 -9.34
N TYR A 87 8.81 2.46 -10.66
CA TYR A 87 9.97 2.44 -11.54
C TYR A 87 10.06 3.78 -12.24
N ASP A 88 11.21 4.45 -12.11
CA ASP A 88 11.49 5.74 -12.76
C ASP A 88 12.07 5.57 -14.19
N GLY A 89 12.11 4.33 -14.70
CA GLY A 89 12.71 3.98 -15.98
C GLY A 89 14.22 3.67 -15.94
N SER A 90 14.88 3.79 -14.78
CA SER A 90 16.33 3.55 -14.60
C SER A 90 16.68 2.20 -13.96
N ASP A 91 15.80 1.20 -14.06
CA ASP A 91 15.84 -0.10 -13.34
C ASP A 91 15.85 0.02 -11.80
N LYS A 92 15.79 1.24 -11.25
CA LYS A 92 15.72 1.49 -9.82
C LYS A 92 14.28 1.31 -9.31
N VAL A 93 14.14 0.51 -8.26
CA VAL A 93 12.86 0.30 -7.58
C VAL A 93 12.75 1.25 -6.40
N LEU A 94 11.73 2.10 -6.44
CA LEU A 94 11.28 2.90 -5.31
C LEU A 94 10.04 2.24 -4.70
N TYR A 95 9.92 2.31 -3.38
CA TYR A 95 8.74 1.84 -2.68
C TYR A 95 7.96 3.06 -2.21
N GLN A 96 6.66 3.08 -2.47
CA GLN A 96 5.77 4.10 -1.93
C GLN A 96 4.80 3.46 -0.94
N LEU A 97 4.70 4.06 0.25
CA LEU A 97 3.66 3.75 1.22
C LEU A 97 2.33 4.34 0.74
N LYS A 98 1.32 3.48 0.56
CA LYS A 98 -0.02 3.90 0.11
C LYS A 98 -0.87 4.52 1.22
N ALA A 99 -0.52 4.27 2.49
CA ALA A 99 -1.30 4.77 3.62
C ALA A 99 -0.87 6.19 4.02
N ASN A 100 -1.85 7.05 4.26
CA ASN A 100 -1.62 8.30 4.99
C ASN A 100 -1.63 8.00 6.49
N LEU A 101 -0.48 8.16 7.15
CA LEU A 101 -0.35 7.80 8.57
C LEU A 101 -0.86 8.94 9.44
N ALA A 102 -1.90 8.67 10.24
CA ALA A 102 -2.47 9.65 11.16
C ALA A 102 -1.39 10.21 12.12
N PRO A 103 -1.33 11.53 12.36
CA PRO A 103 -0.41 12.10 13.34
C PRO A 103 -0.82 11.64 14.74
N LEU A 104 0.05 10.88 15.39
CA LEU A 104 -0.20 10.29 16.71
C LEU A 104 1.01 10.54 17.62
N ASP A 105 0.78 11.11 18.79
CA ASP A 105 1.82 11.27 19.82
C ASP A 105 2.30 9.92 20.34
N ARG A 106 1.38 8.95 20.43
CA ARG A 106 1.66 7.57 20.85
C ARG A 106 0.68 6.58 20.25
N PRO A 107 1.07 5.30 20.11
CA PRO A 107 0.17 4.25 19.68
C PRO A 107 -1.02 4.07 20.63
N LEU A 108 -2.15 3.63 20.09
CA LEU A 108 -3.33 3.26 20.87
C LEU A 108 -3.11 1.92 21.56
N SER A 109 -3.40 1.88 22.86
CA SER A 109 -3.37 0.65 23.63
C SER A 109 -4.46 -0.32 23.18
N ARG A 110 -4.08 -1.60 23.08
CA ARG A 110 -4.97 -2.75 22.82
C ARG A 110 -5.38 -3.51 24.07
N ALA A 111 -4.79 -3.22 25.22
CA ALA A 111 -4.98 -4.03 26.42
C ALA A 111 -6.47 -4.06 26.81
N ASN A 112 -6.99 -5.28 27.02
CA ASN A 112 -8.36 -5.54 27.44
C ASN A 112 -9.47 -5.00 26.51
N LYS A 113 -9.17 -4.74 25.24
CA LYS A 113 -10.17 -4.28 24.25
C LYS A 113 -10.63 -5.42 23.35
N SER A 114 -11.93 -5.49 23.13
CA SER A 114 -12.57 -6.35 22.14
C SER A 114 -12.29 -5.86 20.71
N PRO A 115 -12.46 -6.74 19.69
CA PRO A 115 -12.30 -6.34 18.29
C PRO A 115 -13.19 -5.15 17.89
N LYS A 116 -14.42 -5.05 18.44
CA LYS A 116 -15.33 -3.92 18.17
C LYS A 116 -14.80 -2.61 18.75
N GLU A 117 -14.28 -2.62 19.97
CA GLU A 117 -13.70 -1.44 20.62
C GLU A 117 -12.44 -0.96 19.90
N LEU A 118 -11.60 -1.89 19.42
CA LEU A 118 -10.45 -1.55 18.60
C LEU A 118 -10.88 -0.90 17.27
N LEU A 119 -11.89 -1.44 16.60
CA LEU A 119 -12.40 -0.87 15.36
C LEU A 119 -12.99 0.53 15.58
N ALA A 120 -13.76 0.72 16.66
CA ALA A 120 -14.31 2.02 17.02
C ALA A 120 -13.23 3.06 17.31
N ALA A 121 -12.12 2.66 17.95
CA ALA A 121 -10.97 3.53 18.19
C ALA A 121 -10.15 3.83 16.92
N PHE A 122 -10.09 2.88 15.98
CA PHE A 122 -9.39 3.04 14.70
C PHE A 122 -10.15 3.94 13.72
N ARG A 123 -11.48 3.79 13.65
CA ARG A 123 -12.35 4.46 12.67
C ARG A 123 -12.15 5.97 12.52
N PRO A 124 -12.06 6.79 13.59
CA PRO A 124 -11.88 8.23 13.44
C PRO A 124 -10.50 8.63 12.90
N LEU A 125 -9.53 7.72 12.90
CA LEU A 125 -8.17 7.95 12.39
C LEU A 125 -8.00 7.53 10.94
N HIS A 126 -8.98 6.82 10.38
CA HIS A 126 -8.97 6.34 9.02
C HIS A 126 -9.60 7.37 8.08
N THR A 127 -8.88 7.74 7.02
CA THR A 127 -9.34 8.73 6.03
C THR A 127 -9.64 8.14 4.67
N GLY A 128 -9.22 6.90 4.42
CA GLY A 128 -9.37 6.23 3.14
C GLY A 128 -10.76 5.62 2.92
N ARG A 129 -10.96 5.09 1.72
CA ARG A 129 -12.09 4.19 1.40
C ARG A 129 -11.80 2.76 1.86
N GLU A 130 -10.54 2.38 1.77
CA GLU A 130 -10.03 1.03 2.02
C GLU A 130 -9.06 1.06 3.18
N ILE A 131 -9.25 0.15 4.14
CA ILE A 131 -8.37 0.02 5.29
C ILE A 131 -7.03 -0.56 4.83
N ASN A 132 -5.98 0.23 5.02
CA ASN A 132 -4.63 -0.19 4.73
C ASN A 132 -3.99 -0.83 5.97
N VAL A 133 -3.35 -1.98 5.80
CA VAL A 133 -2.72 -2.71 6.93
C VAL A 133 -1.62 -1.87 7.62
N ALA A 134 -0.98 -0.93 6.91
CA ALA A 134 0.00 -0.02 7.48
C ALA A 134 -0.61 0.94 8.51
N GLU A 135 -1.86 1.38 8.32
CA GLU A 135 -2.55 2.23 9.31
C GLU A 135 -2.73 1.48 10.63
N LEU A 136 -3.01 0.17 10.58
CA LEU A 136 -3.18 -0.64 11.79
C LEU A 136 -1.86 -0.86 12.53
N VAL A 137 -0.78 -1.11 11.79
CA VAL A 137 0.59 -1.15 12.35
C VAL A 137 0.92 0.18 13.02
N TRP A 138 0.60 1.30 12.37
CA TRP A 138 0.87 2.63 12.86
C TRP A 138 -0.05 3.08 14.01
N VAL A 139 -1.30 2.65 14.05
CA VAL A 139 -2.23 3.07 15.12
C VAL A 139 -2.01 2.23 16.37
N PHE A 140 -1.78 0.92 16.23
CA PHE A 140 -1.75 -0.02 17.36
C PHE A 140 -0.37 -0.55 17.71
N ASP A 141 0.69 -0.09 17.04
CA ASP A 141 2.07 -0.56 17.23
C ASP A 141 2.20 -2.07 17.05
N LEU A 142 1.80 -2.53 15.87
CA LEU A 142 1.71 -3.95 15.55
C LEU A 142 2.81 -4.36 14.60
N GLU A 143 3.26 -5.61 14.72
CA GLU A 143 3.95 -6.21 13.60
C GLU A 143 2.95 -6.55 12.48
N LEU A 144 3.39 -6.52 11.23
CA LEU A 144 2.55 -6.71 10.03
C LEU A 144 1.67 -7.97 10.10
N HIS A 145 2.20 -9.03 10.71
CA HIS A 145 1.47 -10.28 10.85
C HIS A 145 0.32 -10.20 11.86
N GLU A 146 0.46 -9.38 12.90
CA GLU A 146 -0.57 -9.13 13.91
C GLU A 146 -1.64 -8.22 13.35
N ALA A 147 -1.28 -7.17 12.62
CA ALA A 147 -2.22 -6.31 11.90
C ALA A 147 -3.06 -7.13 10.90
N ARG A 148 -2.42 -8.03 10.13
CA ARG A 148 -3.12 -8.96 9.25
C ARG A 148 -4.07 -9.91 10.02
N LYS A 149 -3.67 -10.36 11.21
CA LYS A 149 -4.51 -11.21 12.05
C LYS A 149 -5.74 -10.44 12.52
N LEU A 150 -5.57 -9.19 12.97
CA LEU A 150 -6.64 -8.31 13.40
C LEU A 150 -7.66 -8.05 12.28
N LEU A 151 -7.20 -7.76 11.05
CA LEU A 151 -8.08 -7.63 9.89
C LEU A 151 -8.90 -8.90 9.63
N LYS A 152 -8.28 -10.09 9.74
CA LYS A 152 -9.01 -11.36 9.60
C LYS A 152 -10.02 -11.57 10.72
N GLU A 153 -9.70 -11.17 11.94
CA GLU A 153 -10.63 -11.23 13.08
C GLU A 153 -11.82 -10.30 12.85
N TRP A 154 -11.61 -9.07 12.37
CA TRP A 154 -12.68 -8.13 12.03
C TRP A 154 -13.57 -8.61 10.89
N VAL A 155 -13.00 -9.24 9.85
CA VAL A 155 -13.79 -9.88 8.79
C VAL A 155 -14.61 -11.05 9.34
N LYS A 156 -14.02 -11.92 10.19
CA LYS A 156 -14.75 -13.03 10.82
C LYS A 156 -15.85 -12.58 11.77
N ALA A 157 -15.63 -11.46 12.47
CA ALA A 157 -16.60 -10.84 13.35
C ALA A 157 -17.66 -10.03 12.57
N ASP A 158 -17.66 -10.10 11.24
CA ASP A 158 -18.62 -9.46 10.36
C ASP A 158 -18.61 -7.92 10.41
N LEU A 159 -17.49 -7.33 10.85
CA LEU A 159 -17.33 -5.87 10.99
C LEU A 159 -16.82 -5.20 9.71
N LEU A 160 -16.07 -5.95 8.90
CA LEU A 160 -15.50 -5.50 7.63
C LEU A 160 -15.95 -6.39 6.49
N LYS A 161 -16.00 -5.81 5.29
CA LYS A 161 -16.01 -6.57 4.03
C LYS A 161 -14.57 -6.73 3.55
N SER A 162 -14.30 -7.82 2.83
CA SER A 162 -13.07 -7.95 2.07
C SER A 162 -13.37 -8.38 0.65
N TYR A 163 -12.66 -7.81 -0.31
CA TYR A 163 -12.76 -8.14 -1.73
C TYR A 163 -11.35 -8.25 -2.31
N TYR A 164 -11.28 -8.76 -3.54
CA TYR A 164 -10.06 -8.82 -4.32
C TYR A 164 -10.20 -7.93 -5.54
N ASP A 165 -9.13 -7.25 -5.94
CA ASP A 165 -9.08 -6.58 -7.24
C ASP A 165 -8.75 -7.56 -8.39
N GLY A 166 -8.66 -7.01 -9.60
CA GLY A 166 -8.24 -7.77 -10.79
C GLY A 166 -6.82 -8.33 -10.75
N HIS A 167 -6.00 -7.88 -9.79
CA HIS A 167 -4.63 -8.35 -9.54
C HIS A 167 -4.54 -9.32 -8.35
N PHE A 168 -5.68 -9.82 -7.84
CA PHE A 168 -5.78 -10.69 -6.67
C PHE A 168 -5.22 -10.08 -5.38
N GLN A 169 -5.11 -8.76 -5.32
CA GLN A 169 -4.79 -8.04 -4.09
C GLN A 169 -6.03 -7.92 -3.24
N ARG A 170 -5.87 -8.08 -1.91
CA ARG A 170 -6.99 -8.12 -0.97
C ARG A 170 -7.17 -6.77 -0.28
N TYR A 171 -8.36 -6.21 -0.40
CA TYR A 171 -8.76 -4.96 0.23
C TYR A 171 -9.81 -5.19 1.31
N TYR A 172 -9.92 -4.22 2.21
CA TYR A 172 -10.83 -4.25 3.35
C TYR A 172 -11.59 -2.94 3.42
N SER A 173 -12.90 -2.99 3.63
CA SER A 173 -13.72 -1.79 3.80
C SER A 173 -14.72 -1.97 4.93
N PHE A 174 -15.15 -0.85 5.53
CA PHE A 174 -16.20 -0.88 6.54
C PHE A 174 -17.51 -1.39 5.94
N LYS A 175 -18.27 -2.17 6.72
CA LYS A 175 -19.67 -2.37 6.39
C LYS A 175 -20.40 -1.04 6.60
N GLU A 176 -21.03 -0.51 5.56
CA GLU A 176 -21.88 0.70 5.61
C GLU A 176 -23.03 0.62 6.62
N GLN A 177 -23.33 -0.57 7.15
CA GLN A 177 -24.25 -0.76 8.27
C GLN A 177 -23.65 -0.23 9.58
N GLU A 178 -23.68 1.10 9.75
CA GLU A 178 -23.79 1.86 11.01
C GLU A 178 -23.36 3.34 10.82
N LEU A 179 -23.73 3.98 9.71
CA LEU A 179 -23.71 5.45 9.58
C LEU A 179 -25.09 6.05 9.93
N LYS A 180 -25.58 5.75 11.13
CA LYS A 180 -26.55 6.62 11.83
C LYS A 180 -25.80 7.45 12.87
N GLY A 181 -24.93 8.33 12.38
CA GLY A 181 -24.16 9.24 13.21
C GLY A 181 -23.34 10.18 12.33
N ASN A 182 -23.95 11.31 11.99
CA ASN A 182 -23.35 12.49 11.34
C ASN A 182 -22.94 12.37 9.86
N PHE A 183 -23.91 12.05 8.99
CA PHE A 183 -23.79 12.14 7.53
C PHE A 183 -23.86 13.59 6.96
N LYS A 184 -23.92 14.62 7.81
CA LYS A 184 -24.09 16.01 7.34
C LYS A 184 -22.82 16.66 6.78
N LEU A 185 -21.62 16.24 7.20
CA LEU A 185 -20.37 16.81 6.67
C LEU A 185 -19.88 16.17 5.36
N ALA A 186 -20.27 14.93 5.06
CA ALA A 186 -19.84 14.25 3.82
C ALA A 186 -20.66 14.68 2.59
N GLN A 187 -21.97 14.93 2.78
CA GLN A 187 -22.88 15.33 1.68
C GLN A 187 -22.61 16.73 1.14
N GLU A 188 -22.09 17.65 1.95
CA GLU A 188 -21.73 19.01 1.48
C GLU A 188 -20.46 19.00 0.61
N VAL A 189 -19.56 18.02 0.79
CA VAL A 189 -18.32 17.88 -0.01
C VAL A 189 -18.56 17.11 -1.31
N GLU A 190 -19.46 16.12 -1.32
CA GLU A 190 -19.82 15.38 -2.55
C GLU A 190 -20.55 16.23 -3.59
N ALA A 191 -21.31 17.25 -3.16
CA ALA A 191 -22.10 18.09 -4.06
C ALA A 191 -21.29 19.05 -4.96
N GLU A 192 -20.00 19.27 -4.66
CA GLU A 192 -19.10 20.12 -5.45
C GLU A 192 -18.01 19.36 -6.22
N ARG A 193 -18.01 18.02 -6.21
CA ARG A 193 -17.01 17.22 -6.91
C ARG A 193 -17.12 17.37 -8.41
N ILE A 194 -15.98 17.60 -9.06
CA ILE A 194 -15.86 17.58 -10.51
C ILE A 194 -15.28 16.23 -10.89
N GLU A 195 -16.12 15.34 -11.41
CA GLU A 195 -15.68 14.07 -11.97
C GLU A 195 -15.03 14.35 -13.33
N LEU A 196 -13.71 14.19 -13.43
CA LEU A 196 -12.99 14.34 -14.69
C LEU A 196 -12.92 13.00 -15.41
N ASP A 197 -13.40 12.98 -16.65
CA ASP A 197 -13.16 11.85 -17.56
C ASP A 197 -11.68 11.79 -17.98
N ASP A 198 -11.27 10.64 -18.54
CA ASP A 198 -9.87 10.41 -18.95
C ASP A 198 -9.40 11.48 -19.94
N ALA A 199 -10.28 11.94 -20.86
CA ALA A 199 -9.95 12.96 -21.84
C ALA A 199 -9.68 14.34 -21.21
N SER A 200 -10.48 14.74 -20.22
CA SER A 200 -10.28 16.00 -19.50
C SER A 200 -9.04 15.96 -18.62
N LEU A 201 -8.72 14.81 -18.02
CA LEU A 201 -7.51 14.62 -17.23
C LEU A 201 -6.24 14.68 -18.11
N LEU A 202 -6.28 14.08 -19.30
CA LEU A 202 -5.20 14.20 -20.29
C LEU A 202 -5.01 15.65 -20.75
N LYS A 203 -6.10 16.37 -21.02
CA LYS A 203 -6.05 17.79 -21.37
C LYS A 203 -5.42 18.63 -20.25
N LEU A 204 -5.83 18.38 -19.00
CA LEU A 204 -5.25 19.01 -17.82
C LEU A 204 -3.74 18.73 -17.72
N ALA A 205 -3.31 17.51 -18.04
CA ALA A 205 -1.89 17.17 -18.09
C ALA A 205 -1.13 17.97 -19.16
N ILE A 206 -1.69 18.10 -20.37
CA ILE A 206 -1.10 18.90 -21.46
C ILE A 206 -1.00 20.37 -21.04
N GLU A 207 -2.04 20.93 -20.43
CA GLU A 207 -2.06 22.32 -19.92
C GLU A 207 -0.98 22.57 -18.86
N HIS A 208 -0.64 21.55 -18.07
CA HIS A 208 0.46 21.59 -17.11
C HIS A 208 1.81 21.10 -17.67
N GLY A 209 2.02 21.23 -18.99
CA GLY A 209 3.30 20.90 -19.64
C GLY A 209 3.59 19.40 -19.67
N GLY A 210 2.54 18.59 -19.75
CA GLY A 210 2.59 17.14 -19.74
C GLY A 210 2.85 16.52 -18.36
N LYS A 211 2.79 17.29 -17.27
CA LYS A 211 3.05 16.79 -15.90
C LYS A 211 1.89 17.07 -14.96
N LEU A 212 1.49 16.07 -14.19
CA LEU A 212 0.50 16.20 -13.11
C LEU A 212 1.03 15.63 -11.80
N THR A 213 0.48 16.13 -10.69
CA THR A 213 0.69 15.59 -9.36
C THR A 213 -0.67 15.29 -8.73
N ALA A 214 -0.73 14.36 -7.78
CA ALA A 214 -1.97 14.06 -7.06
C ALA A 214 -2.54 15.32 -6.38
N SER A 215 -1.69 16.19 -5.84
CA SER A 215 -2.11 17.46 -5.24
C SER A 215 -2.73 18.42 -6.26
N GLN A 216 -2.17 18.53 -7.47
CA GLN A 216 -2.76 19.35 -8.53
C GLN A 216 -4.12 18.81 -8.96
N LEU A 217 -4.22 17.49 -9.18
CA LEU A 217 -5.48 16.88 -9.56
C LEU A 217 -6.54 17.05 -8.47
N CYS A 218 -6.19 16.82 -7.21
CA CYS A 218 -7.05 17.03 -6.03
C CYS A 218 -7.61 18.45 -5.94
N LEU A 219 -6.78 19.47 -6.17
CA LEU A 219 -7.22 20.86 -6.18
C LEU A 219 -8.20 21.16 -7.32
N THR A 220 -8.00 20.54 -8.47
CA THR A 220 -8.86 20.74 -9.65
C THR A 220 -10.19 20.00 -9.54
N THR A 221 -10.19 18.76 -9.05
CA THR A 221 -11.39 17.91 -8.94
C THR A 221 -12.18 18.12 -7.65
N LYS A 222 -11.57 18.80 -6.65
CA LYS A 222 -12.03 18.84 -5.26
C LYS A 222 -12.22 17.43 -4.65
N SER A 223 -11.49 16.43 -5.16
CA SER A 223 -11.49 15.07 -4.62
C SER A 223 -10.55 14.95 -3.42
N SER A 224 -10.55 13.80 -2.74
CA SER A 224 -9.50 13.54 -1.75
C SER A 224 -8.14 13.34 -2.44
N LEU A 225 -7.05 13.54 -1.70
CA LEU A 225 -5.70 13.30 -2.21
C LEU A 225 -5.52 11.83 -2.60
N ASP A 226 -6.07 10.91 -1.80
CA ASP A 226 -6.02 9.46 -2.06
C ASP A 226 -6.74 9.12 -3.38
N GLU A 227 -7.95 9.66 -3.60
CA GLU A 227 -8.71 9.45 -4.84
C GLU A 227 -7.99 10.01 -6.06
N ALA A 228 -7.40 11.21 -5.95
CA ALA A 228 -6.63 11.81 -7.03
C ALA A 228 -5.38 10.98 -7.35
N GLN A 229 -4.72 10.43 -6.33
CA GLN A 229 -3.57 9.56 -6.50
C GLN A 229 -3.97 8.24 -7.16
N ASP A 230 -5.02 7.57 -6.67
CA ASP A 230 -5.54 6.33 -7.25
C ASP A 230 -5.89 6.52 -8.73
N ARG A 231 -6.47 7.66 -9.10
CA ARG A 231 -6.83 7.95 -10.49
C ARG A 231 -5.62 8.12 -11.41
N LEU A 232 -4.59 8.81 -10.95
CA LEU A 232 -3.33 8.95 -11.70
C LEU A 232 -2.59 7.62 -11.78
N ASP A 233 -2.69 6.79 -10.74
CA ASP A 233 -2.11 5.46 -10.68
C ASP A 233 -2.73 4.52 -11.70
N GLU A 234 -4.06 4.52 -11.83
CA GLU A 234 -4.75 3.76 -12.88
C GLU A 234 -4.23 4.10 -14.29
N LEU A 235 -3.96 5.39 -14.56
CA LEU A 235 -3.48 5.85 -15.86
C LEU A 235 -1.99 5.53 -16.06
N TYR A 236 -1.19 5.59 -15.00
CA TYR A 236 0.18 5.08 -15.01
C TYR A 236 0.23 3.58 -15.32
N ASP A 237 -0.60 2.77 -14.66
CA ASP A 237 -0.66 1.31 -14.88
C ASP A 237 -1.13 0.96 -16.29
N LYS A 238 -2.00 1.78 -16.89
CA LYS A 238 -2.39 1.70 -18.30
C LYS A 238 -1.31 2.18 -19.28
N GLY A 239 -0.17 2.66 -18.78
CA GLY A 239 0.98 3.10 -19.57
C GLY A 239 0.89 4.52 -20.14
N VAL A 240 -0.15 5.27 -19.78
CA VAL A 240 -0.40 6.65 -20.25
C VAL A 240 0.63 7.62 -19.69
N PHE A 241 0.96 7.46 -18.41
CA PHE A 241 1.97 8.24 -17.72
C PHE A 241 3.21 7.39 -17.41
N PHE A 242 4.36 8.04 -17.24
CA PHE A 242 5.50 7.53 -16.48
C PHE A 242 5.72 8.41 -15.24
N LEU A 243 6.45 7.90 -14.26
CA LEU A 243 6.72 8.63 -13.03
C LEU A 243 8.06 9.35 -13.13
N ASP A 244 8.04 10.65 -12.87
CA ASP A 244 9.20 11.49 -12.62
C ASP A 244 9.25 11.77 -11.12
N ILE A 245 10.24 11.16 -10.45
CA ILE A 245 10.34 11.16 -9.00
C ILE A 245 11.55 12.00 -8.59
N ASP A 246 11.28 13.16 -8.01
CA ASP A 246 12.31 13.97 -7.37
C ASP A 246 12.62 13.37 -6.00
N GLU A 247 13.65 12.52 -5.94
CA GLU A 247 14.06 11.81 -4.72
C GLU A 247 14.45 12.75 -3.58
N GLN A 248 14.93 13.96 -3.87
CA GLN A 248 15.36 14.91 -2.84
C GLN A 248 14.18 15.59 -2.17
N LYS A 249 13.13 15.86 -2.96
CA LYS A 249 11.91 16.52 -2.46
C LYS A 249 10.78 15.54 -2.18
N GLY A 250 10.97 14.25 -2.48
CA GLY A 250 9.96 13.21 -2.43
C GLY A 250 8.74 13.51 -3.29
N LYS A 251 8.92 14.28 -4.36
CA LYS A 251 7.81 14.71 -5.22
C LYS A 251 7.62 13.70 -6.33
N ILE A 252 6.45 13.07 -6.37
CA ILE A 252 6.02 12.21 -7.47
C ILE A 252 5.25 13.05 -8.47
N SER A 253 5.70 13.04 -9.72
CA SER A 253 4.99 13.66 -10.85
C SER A 253 4.67 12.60 -11.91
N TYR A 254 3.45 12.60 -12.42
CA TYR A 254 2.97 11.76 -13.51
C TYR A 254 3.18 12.53 -14.80
N VAL A 255 4.05 12.02 -15.67
CA VAL A 255 4.44 12.67 -16.91
C VAL A 255 3.89 11.89 -18.09
N LEU A 256 3.22 12.58 -19.02
CA LEU A 256 2.69 11.94 -20.22
C LEU A 256 3.82 11.24 -20.98
N ARG A 257 3.60 9.97 -21.33
CA ARG A 257 4.55 9.21 -22.14
C ARG A 257 4.71 9.81 -23.53
N GLU A 258 3.60 10.23 -24.13
CA GLU A 258 3.58 10.94 -25.40
C GLU A 258 3.56 12.45 -25.15
N GLN A 259 4.76 13.04 -25.03
CA GLN A 259 4.92 14.48 -24.81
C GLN A 259 4.56 15.33 -26.04
N ASP A 260 4.38 14.69 -27.21
CA ASP A 260 4.04 15.33 -28.47
C ASP A 260 2.52 15.40 -28.75
N LEU A 261 1.67 14.97 -27.81
CA LEU A 261 0.22 15.14 -27.88
C LEU A 261 -0.14 16.63 -27.84
N LYS A 262 -0.24 17.23 -29.03
CA LYS A 262 -0.80 18.57 -29.22
C LYS A 262 -2.27 18.45 -29.56
N ILE A 263 -3.11 19.22 -28.87
CA ILE A 263 -4.51 19.44 -29.24
C ILE A 263 -4.56 20.48 -30.37
#